data_AF-A0A2T2VGT4-F1
#
_entry.id   AF-A0A2T2VGT4-F1
#
_cell.length_a   1.000
_cell.length_b   1.000
_cell.length_c   1.000
_cell.angle_alpha   90.00
_cell.angle_beta   90.00
_cell.angle_gamma   90.00
#
_symmetry.space_group_name_H-M   'P 1'
#
loop_
_entity.id
_entity.type
_entity.pdbx_description
1 polymer ?
#
loop_
_entity_poly.entity_id
_entity_poly.type
_entity_poly.pdbx_seq_one_letter_code
_entity_poly.pdbx_strand_id
1 'polypeptide(L)'
;MVSLRVPAWMIGILSLVVMVGCTEKDGPSSSPSAPDAEDLPFNPRTYVVPRPSTPIEVDGRLDEDSWAAAPWTADFVDIRGPDAPTPRFRTRAKMLWDDEALYVAARLEEPDVWARLTRRDTVVFYDNDFEVFIDPTGTTHNYYELEMNARETVWDLMLLKPYRDGGPALDAWDIRGLDVGVNVEGTLNDPSDTDEGWTVEMALPWDVLEEAAPEGRPPRAGEQWRLNFSRVQWPTTVVDGRYQKDVDTSTAHPEDNWVWSPQGAIDMHRPERWGVVQFSDAEAGTGPDSMDATPNRTVAWALRRLYYRQRAYRDENGHYAASLSSLNAHEIALDDRAFDPTLQTTQTMYEITAPGENGTTVHIRHDGKVWTTEE
;
A
#
# COMPACT_ATOMS: atom_id res chain seq x y z
N MET A 1 39.51 -71.07 9.26
CA MET A 1 39.63 -69.84 8.45
C MET A 1 39.63 -68.66 9.42
N VAL A 2 40.42 -67.64 9.14
CA VAL A 2 41.01 -66.67 10.07
C VAL A 2 40.00 -65.94 10.99
N SER A 3 40.46 -65.74 12.22
CA SER A 3 39.88 -64.99 13.36
C SER A 3 40.24 -63.48 13.29
N LEU A 4 39.68 -62.68 14.22
CA LEU A 4 40.07 -61.31 14.66
C LEU A 4 39.31 -60.18 13.92
N ARG A 5 38.81 -59.09 14.52
CA ARG A 5 38.87 -58.48 15.88
C ARG A 5 37.85 -57.31 15.93
N VAL A 6 37.27 -57.01 17.10
CA VAL A 6 36.62 -55.71 17.45
C VAL A 6 37.73 -54.63 17.61
N PRO A 7 37.48 -53.30 17.50
CA PRO A 7 36.90 -52.57 18.64
C PRO A 7 35.96 -51.39 18.28
N ALA A 8 35.00 -51.13 19.19
CA ALA A 8 34.27 -49.89 19.30
C ALA A 8 35.16 -48.79 19.90
N TRP A 9 35.37 -47.67 19.20
CA TRP A 9 35.88 -46.42 19.77
C TRP A 9 35.21 -45.20 19.11
N MET A 10 34.57 -44.40 19.96
CA MET A 10 34.38 -42.94 19.93
C MET A 10 34.22 -42.22 18.58
N ILE A 11 32.98 -41.78 18.29
CA ILE A 11 32.69 -40.44 17.77
C ILE A 11 31.49 -39.99 18.61
N GLY A 12 31.64 -39.18 19.66
CA GLY A 12 32.22 -37.85 19.61
C GLY A 12 31.14 -36.85 19.20
N ILE A 13 30.06 -36.75 20.00
CA ILE A 13 29.13 -35.63 19.94
C ILE A 13 29.92 -34.40 20.38
N LEU A 14 30.34 -33.58 19.41
CA LEU A 14 30.82 -32.23 19.67
C LEU A 14 29.74 -31.26 19.19
N SER A 15 28.77 -31.03 20.06
CA SER A 15 27.95 -29.83 20.01
C SER A 15 28.86 -28.64 20.25
N LEU A 16 29.33 -28.01 19.17
CA LEU A 16 30.03 -26.73 19.26
C LEU A 16 28.97 -25.66 19.53
N VAL A 17 28.61 -25.49 20.80
CA VAL A 17 27.98 -24.27 21.30
C VAL A 17 29.04 -23.20 21.24
N VAL A 18 29.04 -22.41 20.17
CA VAL A 18 29.75 -21.13 20.17
C VAL A 18 28.92 -20.20 21.03
N MET A 19 29.28 -20.10 22.31
CA MET A 19 28.93 -18.94 23.14
C MET A 19 29.68 -17.73 22.57
N VAL A 20 29.06 -17.03 21.62
CA VAL A 20 29.42 -15.63 21.38
C VAL A 20 28.76 -14.84 22.48
N GLY A 21 29.59 -14.27 23.35
CA GLY A 21 29.16 -13.39 24.42
C GLY A 21 28.34 -12.23 23.89
N CYS A 22 27.35 -11.82 24.69
CA CYS A 22 26.61 -10.59 24.50
C CYS A 22 27.62 -9.42 24.50
N THR A 23 27.96 -8.94 23.32
CA THR A 23 28.42 -7.58 23.14
C THR A 23 27.23 -6.78 22.65
N GLU A 24 26.78 -5.84 23.48
CA GLU A 24 25.92 -4.73 23.07
C GLU A 24 26.55 -4.11 21.82
N LYS A 25 25.94 -4.37 20.66
CA LYS A 25 26.13 -3.50 19.51
C LYS A 25 25.17 -2.35 19.73
N ASP A 26 25.70 -1.26 20.26
CA ASP A 26 25.15 0.08 20.05
C ASP A 26 24.95 0.26 18.54
N GLY A 27 23.74 -0.02 18.07
CA GLY A 27 23.31 0.43 16.75
C GLY A 27 23.22 1.96 16.80
N PRO A 28 23.55 2.67 15.71
CA PRO A 28 23.35 4.11 15.69
C PRO A 28 21.87 4.39 15.92
N SER A 29 21.55 4.92 17.10
CA SER A 29 20.26 5.50 17.40
C SER A 29 20.13 6.78 16.58
N SER A 30 19.43 6.67 15.46
CA SER A 30 18.76 7.79 14.84
C SER A 30 17.59 7.21 14.07
N SER A 31 16.50 6.95 14.79
CA SER A 31 15.20 6.95 14.13
C SER A 31 15.10 8.30 13.43
N PRO A 32 14.99 8.38 12.10
CA PRO A 32 14.60 9.62 11.49
C PRO A 32 13.27 10.01 12.13
N SER A 33 13.18 11.23 12.67
CA SER A 33 11.89 11.82 13.06
C SER A 33 10.94 11.53 11.91
N ALA A 34 9.85 10.81 12.17
CA ALA A 34 8.87 10.51 11.14
C ALA A 34 8.56 11.83 10.43
N PRO A 35 8.63 11.90 9.08
CA PRO A 35 8.22 13.10 8.37
C PRO A 35 6.82 13.44 8.87
N ASP A 36 6.67 14.70 9.29
CA ASP A 36 5.52 15.12 10.06
C ASP A 36 4.28 14.86 9.20
N ALA A 37 3.23 14.34 9.82
CA ALA A 37 1.96 14.23 9.12
C ALA A 37 1.46 15.59 8.61
N GLU A 38 2.02 16.66 9.16
CA GLU A 38 1.77 18.06 8.85
C GLU A 38 2.51 18.57 7.61
N ASP A 39 3.59 17.92 7.15
CA ASP A 39 4.41 18.42 6.04
C ASP A 39 3.75 18.20 4.67
N LEU A 40 2.99 17.11 4.52
CA LEU A 40 2.22 16.81 3.30
C LEU A 40 0.73 17.12 3.52
N PRO A 41 0.17 18.15 2.84
CA PRO A 41 -1.25 18.49 2.92
C PRO A 41 -2.14 17.28 2.66
N PHE A 42 -3.21 17.16 3.44
CA PHE A 42 -4.18 16.08 3.26
C PHE A 42 -5.06 16.34 2.04
N ASN A 43 -4.65 15.78 0.93
CA ASN A 43 -5.36 15.87 -0.35
C ASN A 43 -5.23 14.54 -1.11
N PRO A 44 -5.85 13.45 -0.60
CA PRO A 44 -5.81 12.16 -1.28
C PRO A 44 -6.40 12.29 -2.68
N ARG A 45 -5.79 11.63 -3.65
CA ARG A 45 -6.34 11.60 -5.02
C ARG A 45 -7.71 10.94 -5.02
N THR A 46 -8.54 11.29 -6.01
CA THR A 46 -9.90 10.76 -6.14
C THR A 46 -10.12 10.14 -7.51
N TYR A 47 -10.96 9.11 -7.58
CA TYR A 47 -11.36 8.47 -8.84
C TYR A 47 -12.80 7.94 -8.72
N VAL A 48 -13.61 8.09 -9.77
CA VAL A 48 -14.94 7.46 -9.85
C VAL A 48 -14.81 6.22 -10.72
N VAL A 49 -15.11 5.04 -10.17
CA VAL A 49 -15.00 3.74 -10.83
C VAL A 49 -16.30 3.45 -11.57
N PRO A 50 -16.34 3.53 -12.91
CA PRO A 50 -17.55 3.28 -13.67
C PRO A 50 -17.70 1.78 -14.00
N ARG A 51 -18.87 1.41 -14.51
CA ARG A 51 -19.12 0.07 -15.02
C ARG A 51 -18.61 -0.09 -16.45
N PRO A 52 -18.11 -1.28 -16.83
CA PRO A 52 -17.83 -1.57 -18.22
C PRO A 52 -19.13 -1.73 -19.01
N SER A 53 -19.10 -1.39 -20.30
CA SER A 53 -20.25 -1.58 -21.22
C SER A 53 -20.27 -2.96 -21.89
N THR A 54 -19.14 -3.67 -21.82
CA THR A 54 -18.90 -5.01 -22.34
C THR A 54 -18.06 -5.79 -21.33
N PRO A 55 -18.08 -7.13 -21.33
CA PRO A 55 -17.13 -7.91 -20.54
C PRO A 55 -15.68 -7.48 -20.80
N ILE A 56 -14.86 -7.53 -19.76
CA ILE A 56 -13.42 -7.26 -19.82
C ILE A 56 -12.70 -8.60 -19.97
N GLU A 57 -11.83 -8.71 -20.97
CA GLU A 57 -10.98 -9.88 -21.16
C GLU A 57 -9.59 -9.55 -20.62
N VAL A 58 -9.22 -10.17 -19.51
CA VAL A 58 -7.95 -9.86 -18.86
C VAL A 58 -6.78 -10.49 -19.63
N ASP A 59 -6.28 -9.80 -20.64
CA ASP A 59 -5.17 -10.24 -21.50
C ASP A 59 -3.97 -9.27 -21.46
N GLY A 60 -4.09 -8.19 -20.67
CA GLY A 60 -3.07 -7.17 -20.50
C GLY A 60 -3.11 -6.10 -21.58
N ARG A 61 -4.00 -6.20 -22.56
CA ARG A 61 -4.24 -5.18 -23.59
C ARG A 61 -5.40 -4.31 -23.12
N LEU A 62 -5.28 -3.00 -23.33
CA LEU A 62 -6.32 -2.04 -22.92
C LEU A 62 -7.11 -1.57 -24.14
N ASP A 63 -7.50 -2.50 -25.01
CA ASP A 63 -8.08 -2.21 -26.33
C ASP A 63 -9.61 -2.24 -26.36
N GLU A 64 -10.26 -2.67 -25.28
CA GLU A 64 -11.70 -2.60 -25.14
C GLU A 64 -12.21 -1.15 -25.05
N ASP A 65 -13.40 -0.92 -25.61
CA ASP A 65 -14.08 0.37 -25.59
C ASP A 65 -14.31 0.88 -24.16
N SER A 66 -14.57 -0.05 -23.22
CA SER A 66 -14.74 0.26 -21.79
C SER A 66 -13.45 0.85 -21.19
N TRP A 67 -12.28 0.30 -21.51
CA TRP A 67 -11.01 0.90 -21.10
C TRP A 67 -10.76 2.21 -21.80
N ALA A 68 -11.04 2.33 -23.11
CA ALA A 68 -10.86 3.59 -23.83
C ALA A 68 -11.69 4.73 -23.21
N ALA A 69 -12.92 4.43 -22.78
CA ALA A 69 -13.86 5.38 -22.16
C ALA A 69 -13.57 5.68 -20.68
N ALA A 70 -12.98 4.74 -19.93
CA ALA A 70 -12.64 4.96 -18.53
C ALA A 70 -11.57 6.07 -18.38
N PRO A 71 -11.71 6.98 -17.40
CA PRO A 71 -10.71 8.03 -17.18
C PRO A 71 -9.37 7.43 -16.73
N TRP A 72 -8.27 8.12 -17.04
CA TRP A 72 -6.99 7.82 -16.40
C TRP A 72 -6.94 8.46 -15.02
N THR A 73 -6.26 7.83 -14.06
CA THR A 73 -5.78 8.52 -12.87
C THR A 73 -4.85 9.68 -13.27
N ALA A 74 -4.59 10.57 -12.32
CA ALA A 74 -3.40 11.42 -12.42
C ALA A 74 -2.14 10.54 -12.55
N ASP A 75 -1.12 11.07 -13.21
CA ASP A 75 0.18 10.41 -13.30
C ASP A 75 0.77 10.23 -11.90
N PHE A 76 1.51 9.14 -11.72
CA PHE A 76 2.15 8.81 -10.45
C PHE A 76 3.21 9.86 -10.12
N VAL A 77 3.43 10.05 -8.84
CA VAL A 77 4.42 10.97 -8.27
C VAL A 77 5.32 10.21 -7.32
N ASP A 78 6.46 10.79 -6.93
CA ASP A 78 7.26 10.20 -5.87
C ASP A 78 6.45 10.06 -4.57
N ILE A 79 6.61 8.92 -3.89
CA ILE A 79 5.87 8.58 -2.66
C ILE A 79 6.01 9.62 -1.56
N ARG A 80 7.12 10.36 -1.52
CA ARG A 80 7.37 11.44 -0.55
C ARG A 80 6.57 12.70 -0.83
N GLY A 81 6.02 12.86 -2.03
CA GLY A 81 5.20 14.01 -2.41
C GLY A 81 5.91 15.03 -3.32
N PRO A 82 5.35 16.25 -3.45
CA PRO A 82 5.68 17.18 -4.53
C PRO A 82 7.10 17.76 -4.49
N ASP A 83 7.77 17.74 -3.33
CA ASP A 83 9.13 18.26 -3.17
C ASP A 83 10.21 17.25 -3.61
N ALA A 84 9.82 16.00 -3.86
CA ALA A 84 10.72 14.97 -4.39
C ALA A 84 10.80 15.00 -5.93
N PRO A 85 11.85 14.41 -6.53
CA PRO A 85 12.01 14.39 -7.98
C PRO A 85 10.80 13.80 -8.70
N THR A 86 10.43 14.39 -9.84
CA THR A 86 9.39 13.84 -10.70
C THR A 86 9.82 12.47 -11.26
N PRO A 87 8.92 11.46 -11.27
CA PRO A 87 9.17 10.17 -11.91
C PRO A 87 9.74 10.31 -13.32
N ARG A 88 10.75 9.49 -13.63
CA ARG A 88 11.43 9.50 -14.94
C ARG A 88 10.55 8.94 -16.05
N PHE A 89 9.66 8.03 -15.69
CA PHE A 89 8.78 7.34 -16.62
C PHE A 89 7.34 7.48 -16.16
N ARG A 90 6.45 7.79 -17.10
CA ARG A 90 5.05 7.98 -16.78
C ARG A 90 4.41 6.67 -16.35
N THR A 91 3.66 6.73 -15.26
CA THR A 91 2.79 5.62 -14.82
C THR A 91 1.42 6.18 -14.45
N ARG A 92 0.36 5.48 -14.85
CA ARG A 92 -1.04 5.84 -14.56
C ARG A 92 -1.92 4.59 -14.65
N ALA A 93 -3.04 4.63 -13.95
CA ALA A 93 -3.98 3.51 -13.86
C ALA A 93 -5.39 3.90 -14.32
N LYS A 94 -6.22 2.89 -14.55
CA LYS A 94 -7.66 2.96 -14.72
C LYS A 94 -8.31 1.92 -13.83
N MET A 95 -9.55 2.17 -13.48
CA MET A 95 -10.38 1.22 -12.77
C MET A 95 -11.75 1.13 -13.42
N LEU A 96 -12.30 -0.08 -13.40
CA LEU A 96 -13.69 -0.43 -13.73
C LEU A 96 -14.22 -1.37 -12.65
N TRP A 97 -15.53 -1.54 -12.57
CA TRP A 97 -16.11 -2.54 -11.67
C TRP A 97 -17.42 -3.09 -12.22
N ASP A 98 -17.72 -4.33 -11.89
CA ASP A 98 -19.03 -4.91 -12.15
C ASP A 98 -19.51 -5.81 -11.00
N ASP A 99 -20.42 -6.74 -11.28
CA ASP A 99 -21.00 -7.63 -10.27
C ASP A 99 -20.06 -8.79 -9.91
N GLU A 100 -19.00 -9.01 -10.69
CA GLU A 100 -18.06 -10.13 -10.53
C GLU A 100 -16.73 -9.69 -9.94
N ALA A 101 -16.21 -8.54 -10.38
CA ALA A 101 -14.88 -8.09 -9.96
C ALA A 101 -14.70 -6.55 -9.90
N LEU A 102 -13.64 -6.17 -9.17
CA LEU A 102 -12.95 -4.91 -9.39
C LEU A 102 -11.90 -5.13 -10.49
N TYR A 103 -11.90 -4.28 -11.52
CA TYR A 103 -10.89 -4.32 -12.56
C TYR A 103 -9.90 -3.18 -12.39
N VAL A 104 -8.61 -3.48 -12.52
CA VAL A 104 -7.52 -2.51 -12.48
C VAL A 104 -6.69 -2.67 -13.74
N ALA A 105 -6.41 -1.55 -14.41
CA ALA A 105 -5.49 -1.51 -15.52
C ALA A 105 -4.42 -0.45 -15.27
N ALA A 106 -3.20 -0.66 -15.75
CA ALA A 106 -2.13 0.32 -15.69
C ALA A 106 -1.29 0.34 -16.96
N ARG A 107 -0.74 1.51 -17.27
CA ARG A 107 0.30 1.68 -18.29
C ARG A 107 1.54 2.25 -17.63
N LEU A 108 2.65 1.54 -17.78
CA LEU A 108 3.96 1.89 -17.26
C LEU A 108 4.88 2.12 -18.45
N GLU A 109 5.27 3.38 -18.70
CA GLU A 109 6.39 3.64 -19.61
C GLU A 109 7.66 3.05 -19.00
N GLU A 110 8.40 2.28 -19.78
CA GLU A 110 9.61 1.60 -19.30
C GLU A 110 10.49 1.30 -20.52
N PRO A 111 11.62 2.01 -20.71
CA PRO A 111 12.55 1.73 -21.80
C PRO A 111 13.35 0.44 -21.59
N ASP A 112 13.41 -0.08 -20.36
CA ASP A 112 14.21 -1.24 -19.99
C ASP A 112 13.32 -2.27 -19.25
N VAL A 113 12.41 -2.95 -19.95
CA VAL A 113 11.44 -3.84 -19.30
C VAL A 113 12.16 -5.03 -18.70
N TRP A 114 12.21 -5.05 -17.36
CA TRP A 114 13.03 -5.98 -16.61
C TRP A 114 12.24 -6.70 -15.50
N ALA A 115 12.22 -8.04 -15.58
CA ALA A 115 11.64 -8.91 -14.55
C ALA A 115 12.28 -10.31 -14.58
N ARG A 116 12.72 -10.81 -13.43
CA ARG A 116 13.40 -12.11 -13.25
C ARG A 116 12.65 -13.09 -12.37
N LEU A 117 11.89 -12.59 -11.41
CA LEU A 117 11.09 -13.39 -10.51
C LEU A 117 9.98 -14.07 -11.32
N THR A 118 9.73 -15.33 -10.99
CA THR A 118 8.78 -16.22 -11.72
C THR A 118 7.93 -17.06 -10.78
N ARG A 119 8.24 -17.02 -9.48
CA ARG A 119 7.59 -17.84 -8.47
C ARG A 119 6.57 -16.97 -7.74
N ARG A 120 5.30 -17.35 -7.83
CA ARG A 120 4.21 -16.78 -7.03
C ARG A 120 4.57 -16.81 -5.53
N ASP A 121 4.14 -15.79 -4.81
CA ASP A 121 4.39 -15.56 -3.38
C ASP A 121 5.88 -15.44 -3.05
N THR A 122 6.62 -14.80 -3.95
CA THR A 122 7.95 -14.26 -3.66
C THR A 122 7.82 -12.77 -3.56
N VAL A 123 8.57 -12.15 -2.65
CA VAL A 123 8.68 -10.69 -2.54
C VAL A 123 9.03 -10.07 -3.90
N VAL A 124 8.05 -9.45 -4.59
CA VAL A 124 8.13 -9.13 -6.03
C VAL A 124 8.89 -7.83 -6.27
N PHE A 125 8.84 -6.89 -5.34
CA PHE A 125 9.57 -5.61 -5.43
C PHE A 125 11.09 -5.74 -5.63
N TYR A 126 11.68 -6.95 -5.57
CA TYR A 126 13.06 -7.15 -6.04
C TYR A 126 13.23 -7.10 -7.57
N ASP A 127 12.15 -7.06 -8.35
CA ASP A 127 12.09 -6.62 -9.75
C ASP A 127 11.46 -5.23 -9.84
N ASN A 128 11.31 -4.67 -11.06
CA ASN A 128 10.33 -3.62 -11.26
C ASN A 128 8.93 -4.24 -11.18
N ASP A 129 8.01 -3.57 -10.49
CA ASP A 129 6.67 -4.08 -10.27
C ASP A 129 5.59 -2.99 -10.32
N PHE A 130 4.35 -3.45 -10.30
CA PHE A 130 3.15 -2.65 -10.10
C PHE A 130 2.37 -3.24 -8.93
N GLU A 131 1.95 -2.37 -8.01
CA GLU A 131 1.29 -2.78 -6.77
C GLU A 131 -0.10 -2.14 -6.65
N VAL A 132 -1.04 -2.89 -6.10
CA VAL A 132 -2.41 -2.46 -5.78
C VAL A 132 -2.67 -2.61 -4.29
N PHE A 133 -3.18 -1.55 -3.68
CA PHE A 133 -3.50 -1.49 -2.26
C PHE A 133 -4.98 -1.14 -2.07
N ILE A 134 -5.67 -1.86 -1.18
CA ILE A 134 -7.13 -1.72 -1.00
C ILE A 134 -7.49 -1.80 0.49
N ASP A 135 -8.03 -0.71 1.05
CA ASP A 135 -8.71 -0.68 2.34
C ASP A 135 -10.21 -0.42 2.08
N PRO A 136 -11.04 -1.47 2.07
CA PRO A 136 -12.47 -1.37 1.77
C PRO A 136 -13.26 -0.53 2.77
N THR A 137 -12.78 -0.41 4.00
CA THR A 137 -13.52 0.21 5.11
C THR A 137 -13.07 1.63 5.40
N GLY A 138 -11.87 2.01 4.94
CA GLY A 138 -11.20 3.25 5.30
C GLY A 138 -10.77 3.31 6.77
N THR A 139 -10.77 2.18 7.48
CA THR A 139 -10.42 2.11 8.92
C THR A 139 -8.92 2.01 9.17
N THR A 140 -8.13 1.92 8.11
CA THR A 140 -6.68 1.63 8.06
C THR A 140 -6.28 0.25 8.56
N HIS A 141 -7.24 -0.67 8.67
CA HIS A 141 -7.07 -2.03 9.15
C HIS A 141 -7.72 -3.00 8.17
N ASN A 142 -7.25 -4.24 8.16
CA ASN A 142 -7.77 -5.30 7.29
C ASN A 142 -7.75 -4.86 5.83
N TYR A 143 -6.56 -4.53 5.32
CA TYR A 143 -6.37 -4.07 3.95
C TYR A 143 -5.53 -5.07 3.17
N TYR A 144 -5.67 -5.01 1.86
CA TYR A 144 -5.04 -5.91 0.90
C TYR A 144 -3.87 -5.23 0.21
N GLU A 145 -2.92 -6.04 -0.21
CA GLU A 145 -1.79 -5.68 -1.04
C GLU A 145 -1.61 -6.77 -2.10
N LEU A 146 -1.33 -6.35 -3.32
CA LEU A 146 -1.08 -7.19 -4.48
C LEU A 146 0.09 -6.57 -5.25
N GLU A 147 1.21 -7.27 -5.35
CA GLU A 147 2.36 -6.89 -6.17
C GLU A 147 2.44 -7.79 -7.41
N MET A 148 2.88 -7.24 -8.54
CA MET A 148 3.23 -8.05 -9.70
C MET A 148 4.29 -7.44 -10.60
N ASN A 149 5.10 -8.29 -11.25
CA ASN A 149 6.09 -7.86 -12.23
C ASN A 149 5.60 -8.07 -13.69
N ALA A 150 6.41 -7.66 -14.65
CA ALA A 150 6.15 -7.83 -16.09
C ALA A 150 6.14 -9.30 -16.58
N ARG A 151 6.26 -10.29 -15.68
CA ARG A 151 6.11 -11.73 -15.95
C ARG A 151 4.83 -12.32 -15.37
N GLU A 152 3.91 -11.50 -14.89
CA GLU A 152 2.71 -11.95 -14.16
C GLU A 152 3.06 -12.74 -12.89
N THR A 153 4.26 -12.51 -12.33
CA THR A 153 4.58 -13.09 -11.02
C THR A 153 3.91 -12.26 -9.96
N VAL A 154 2.98 -12.89 -9.25
CA VAL A 154 2.13 -12.25 -8.25
C VAL A 154 2.61 -12.57 -6.85
N TRP A 155 2.47 -11.60 -5.96
CA TRP A 155 2.44 -11.79 -4.52
C TRP A 155 1.27 -11.00 -3.95
N ASP A 156 0.36 -11.65 -3.24
CA ASP A 156 -0.76 -11.02 -2.57
C ASP A 156 -0.75 -11.35 -1.08
N LEU A 157 -1.25 -10.40 -0.29
CA LEU A 157 -1.25 -10.52 1.16
C LEU A 157 -2.31 -9.62 1.78
N MET A 158 -2.66 -9.96 3.02
CA MET A 158 -3.55 -9.17 3.84
C MET A 158 -2.81 -8.63 5.07
N LEU A 159 -3.04 -7.38 5.41
CA LEU A 159 -2.53 -6.75 6.62
C LEU A 159 -3.69 -6.40 7.55
N LEU A 160 -3.64 -6.93 8.77
CA LEU A 160 -4.65 -6.64 9.79
C LEU A 160 -4.53 -5.20 10.33
N LYS A 161 -3.33 -4.63 10.29
CA LYS A 161 -3.01 -3.25 10.62
C LYS A 161 -1.63 -2.86 10.07
N PRO A 162 -1.26 -1.57 10.02
CA PRO A 162 0.03 -1.13 9.51
C PRO A 162 1.24 -1.72 10.26
N TYR A 163 2.35 -1.95 9.56
CA TYR A 163 3.60 -2.45 10.16
C TYR A 163 4.09 -1.57 11.30
N ARG A 164 3.99 -0.24 11.16
CA ARG A 164 4.34 0.72 12.22
C ARG A 164 3.51 0.54 13.50
N ASP A 165 2.33 -0.06 13.41
CA ASP A 165 1.43 -0.36 14.53
C ASP A 165 1.59 -1.83 15.00
N GLY A 166 2.63 -2.52 14.52
CA GLY A 166 2.97 -3.89 14.87
C GLY A 166 2.06 -4.94 14.21
N GLY A 167 1.44 -4.63 13.07
CA GLY A 167 0.66 -5.59 12.31
C GLY A 167 1.56 -6.53 11.51
N PRO A 168 1.33 -7.85 11.54
CA PRO A 168 2.00 -8.75 10.60
C PRO A 168 1.33 -8.71 9.23
N ALA A 169 2.10 -9.06 8.20
CA ALA A 169 1.56 -9.54 6.95
C ALA A 169 1.03 -10.97 7.12
N LEU A 170 -0.17 -11.24 6.59
CA LEU A 170 -0.69 -12.58 6.38
C LEU A 170 -0.29 -13.03 4.98
N ASP A 171 0.97 -13.43 4.87
CA ASP A 171 1.65 -13.83 3.62
C ASP A 171 1.07 -15.10 2.96
N ALA A 172 0.25 -15.86 3.68
CA ALA A 172 -0.39 -17.09 3.16
C ALA A 172 -1.83 -16.87 2.71
N TRP A 173 -2.30 -15.62 2.69
CA TRP A 173 -3.62 -15.25 2.17
C TRP A 173 -3.48 -14.97 0.67
N ASP A 174 -4.40 -15.52 -0.13
CA ASP A 174 -4.38 -15.41 -1.60
C ASP A 174 -5.66 -14.74 -2.12
N ILE A 175 -5.54 -13.92 -3.16
CA ILE A 175 -6.68 -13.50 -3.98
C ILE A 175 -7.07 -14.65 -4.91
N ARG A 176 -7.83 -15.61 -4.38
CA ARG A 176 -8.33 -16.76 -5.15
C ARG A 176 -9.17 -16.29 -6.34
N GLY A 177 -8.83 -16.77 -7.53
CA GLY A 177 -9.52 -16.38 -8.76
C GLY A 177 -9.04 -15.05 -9.36
N LEU A 178 -7.98 -14.45 -8.81
CA LEU A 178 -7.29 -13.33 -9.45
C LEU A 178 -6.92 -13.70 -10.88
N ASP A 179 -7.37 -12.87 -11.83
CA ASP A 179 -6.99 -12.94 -13.22
C ASP A 179 -6.05 -11.77 -13.53
N VAL A 180 -4.96 -12.03 -14.25
CA VAL A 180 -3.91 -11.05 -14.52
C VAL A 180 -3.38 -11.25 -15.93
N GLY A 181 -3.27 -10.15 -16.67
CA GLY A 181 -2.66 -10.10 -17.99
C GLY A 181 -1.60 -9.01 -18.07
N VAL A 182 -0.47 -9.33 -18.71
CA VAL A 182 0.58 -8.36 -19.05
C VAL A 182 0.82 -8.35 -20.55
N ASN A 183 0.86 -7.15 -21.12
CA ASN A 183 1.37 -6.95 -22.47
C ASN A 183 2.64 -6.08 -22.44
N VAL A 184 3.78 -6.68 -22.78
CA VAL A 184 5.05 -5.97 -22.97
C VAL A 184 5.09 -5.35 -24.36
N GLU A 185 5.29 -4.04 -24.43
CA GLU A 185 5.44 -3.26 -25.66
C GLU A 185 6.93 -3.10 -25.98
N GLY A 186 7.57 -4.21 -26.35
CA GLY A 186 9.01 -4.31 -26.49
C GLY A 186 9.52 -5.74 -26.34
N THR A 187 10.70 -5.93 -25.75
CA THR A 187 11.27 -7.24 -25.44
C THR A 187 11.72 -7.36 -23.98
N LEU A 188 11.09 -8.29 -23.26
CA LEU A 188 11.37 -8.52 -21.85
C LEU A 188 12.82 -9.00 -21.62
N ASN A 189 13.55 -8.29 -20.76
CA ASN A 189 14.93 -8.59 -20.34
C ASN A 189 15.99 -8.53 -21.47
N ASP A 190 15.78 -7.75 -22.53
CA ASP A 190 16.79 -7.54 -23.57
C ASP A 190 17.43 -6.15 -23.45
N PRO A 191 18.66 -6.03 -22.92
CA PRO A 191 19.34 -4.74 -22.84
C PRO A 191 19.90 -4.24 -24.17
N SER A 192 19.64 -4.91 -25.29
CA SER A 192 20.16 -4.54 -26.61
C SER A 192 19.23 -3.64 -27.43
N ASP A 193 17.98 -3.48 -27.00
CA ASP A 193 16.99 -2.59 -27.60
C ASP A 193 16.47 -1.54 -26.60
N THR A 194 15.32 -0.95 -26.90
CA THR A 194 14.66 0.05 -26.08
C THR A 194 13.17 -0.17 -26.23
N ASP A 195 12.50 -0.39 -25.11
CA ASP A 195 11.08 -0.69 -25.05
C ASP A 195 10.22 0.59 -24.97
N GLU A 196 8.93 0.46 -25.22
CA GLU A 196 7.97 1.54 -24.94
C GLU A 196 7.40 1.44 -23.52
N GLY A 197 7.25 0.22 -23.03
CA GLY A 197 6.77 -0.06 -21.69
C GLY A 197 5.97 -1.35 -21.61
N TRP A 198 5.05 -1.40 -20.66
CA TRP A 198 4.15 -2.53 -20.48
C TRP A 198 2.83 -2.07 -19.89
N THR A 199 1.80 -2.85 -20.18
CA THR A 199 0.47 -2.70 -19.61
C THR A 199 0.13 -3.87 -18.71
N VAL A 200 -0.63 -3.56 -17.67
CA VAL A 200 -1.15 -4.49 -16.69
C VAL A 200 -2.66 -4.42 -16.75
N GLU A 201 -3.29 -5.57 -16.63
CA GLU A 201 -4.72 -5.71 -16.46
C GLU A 201 -5.00 -6.79 -15.41
N MET A 202 -5.97 -6.52 -14.54
CA MET A 202 -6.32 -7.41 -13.42
C MET A 202 -7.83 -7.43 -13.25
N ALA A 203 -8.38 -8.62 -12.96
CA ALA A 203 -9.70 -8.77 -12.35
C ALA A 203 -9.53 -9.32 -10.93
N LEU A 204 -9.97 -8.56 -9.93
CA LEU A 204 -9.96 -8.92 -8.52
C LEU A 204 -11.38 -9.33 -8.11
N PRO A 205 -11.64 -10.64 -7.91
CA PRO A 205 -12.98 -11.14 -7.60
C PRO A 205 -13.53 -10.62 -6.27
N TRP A 206 -14.83 -10.34 -6.24
CA TRP A 206 -15.48 -9.88 -5.01
C TRP A 206 -15.55 -10.94 -3.91
N ASP A 207 -15.61 -12.23 -4.26
CA ASP A 207 -15.70 -13.32 -3.29
C ASP A 207 -14.49 -13.40 -2.33
N VAL A 208 -13.39 -12.74 -2.69
CA VAL A 208 -12.21 -12.59 -1.83
C VAL A 208 -12.15 -11.19 -1.21
N LEU A 209 -12.40 -10.13 -1.98
CA LEU A 209 -12.36 -8.76 -1.47
C LEU A 209 -13.46 -8.47 -0.45
N GLU A 210 -14.54 -9.26 -0.43
CA GLU A 210 -15.61 -9.14 0.55
C GLU A 210 -15.18 -9.51 1.98
N GLU A 211 -14.09 -10.28 2.16
CA GLU A 211 -13.62 -10.73 3.49
C GLU A 211 -13.31 -9.57 4.46
N ALA A 212 -12.88 -8.42 3.93
CA ALA A 212 -12.63 -7.19 4.68
C ALA A 212 -13.53 -6.03 4.26
N ALA A 213 -14.49 -6.26 3.34
CA ALA A 213 -15.43 -5.24 2.90
C ALA A 213 -16.51 -4.95 3.96
N PRO A 214 -17.09 -3.74 3.95
CA PRO A 214 -18.28 -3.45 4.74
C PRO A 214 -19.39 -4.49 4.49
N GLU A 215 -19.98 -5.00 5.58
CA GLU A 215 -21.06 -6.01 5.55
C GLU A 215 -20.70 -7.35 4.87
N GLY A 216 -19.45 -7.57 4.46
CA GLY A 216 -19.05 -8.80 3.76
C GLY A 216 -19.68 -8.93 2.37
N ARG A 217 -19.62 -7.87 1.56
CA ARG A 217 -20.20 -7.82 0.20
C ARG A 217 -19.42 -6.91 -0.75
N PRO A 218 -19.65 -7.01 -2.07
CA PRO A 218 -19.26 -5.99 -3.04
C PRO A 218 -19.79 -4.59 -2.67
N PRO A 219 -19.12 -3.51 -3.14
CA PRO A 219 -19.58 -2.15 -2.93
C PRO A 219 -20.91 -1.89 -3.65
N ARG A 220 -21.69 -0.95 -3.12
CA ARG A 220 -22.85 -0.37 -3.84
C ARG A 220 -22.43 0.93 -4.50
N ALA A 221 -23.16 1.34 -5.55
CA ALA A 221 -22.94 2.65 -6.14
C ALA A 221 -23.06 3.77 -5.09
N GLY A 222 -22.12 4.71 -5.13
CA GLY A 222 -21.94 5.78 -4.15
C GLY A 222 -21.01 5.43 -2.98
N GLU A 223 -20.74 4.14 -2.72
CA GLU A 223 -19.80 3.76 -1.68
C GLU A 223 -18.37 4.09 -2.07
N GLN A 224 -17.55 4.39 -1.04
CA GLN A 224 -16.18 4.81 -1.23
C GLN A 224 -15.21 3.93 -0.48
N TRP A 225 -14.17 3.48 -1.18
CA TRP A 225 -13.06 2.72 -0.61
C TRP A 225 -11.76 3.51 -0.70
N ARG A 226 -10.73 3.05 0.00
CA ARG A 226 -9.39 3.64 -0.04
C ARG A 226 -8.49 2.75 -0.87
N LEU A 227 -8.01 3.25 -2.00
CA LEU A 227 -7.12 2.51 -2.88
C LEU A 227 -5.87 3.32 -3.19
N ASN A 228 -4.76 2.62 -3.40
CA ASN A 228 -3.59 3.24 -4.00
C ASN A 228 -2.88 2.27 -4.93
N PHE A 229 -1.99 2.84 -5.75
CA PHE A 229 -1.15 2.11 -6.66
C PHE A 229 0.29 2.54 -6.48
N SER A 230 1.20 1.60 -6.61
CA SER A 230 2.64 1.84 -6.59
C SER A 230 3.30 1.26 -7.82
N ARG A 231 4.45 1.82 -8.18
CA ARG A 231 5.46 1.22 -9.02
C ARG A 231 6.76 1.28 -8.24
N VAL A 232 7.36 0.13 -7.97
CA VAL A 232 8.76 0.07 -7.57
C VAL A 232 9.61 0.04 -8.84
N GLN A 233 10.52 1.00 -8.94
CA GLN A 233 11.41 1.14 -10.07
C GLN A 233 12.86 1.03 -9.61
N TRP A 234 13.56 0.01 -10.10
CA TRP A 234 14.99 -0.13 -9.90
C TRP A 234 15.76 0.59 -11.01
N PRO A 235 16.81 1.34 -10.64
CA PRO A 235 17.85 1.70 -11.59
C PRO A 235 18.57 0.44 -12.07
N THR A 236 18.79 0.33 -13.38
CA THR A 236 19.51 -0.78 -14.01
C THR A 236 20.66 -0.28 -14.86
N THR A 237 21.69 -1.11 -14.96
CA THR A 237 22.83 -0.96 -15.87
C THR A 237 23.04 -2.27 -16.62
N VAL A 238 23.83 -2.26 -17.69
CA VAL A 238 24.10 -3.44 -18.51
C VAL A 238 25.49 -3.99 -18.19
N VAL A 239 25.54 -5.22 -17.68
CA VAL A 239 26.78 -5.95 -17.39
C VAL A 239 26.72 -7.29 -18.10
N ASP A 240 27.74 -7.60 -18.91
CA ASP A 240 27.84 -8.84 -19.70
C ASP A 240 26.57 -9.17 -20.52
N GLY A 241 25.96 -8.13 -21.10
CA GLY A 241 24.75 -8.25 -21.95
C GLY A 241 23.48 -8.57 -21.16
N ARG A 242 23.42 -8.25 -19.87
CA ARG A 242 22.24 -8.42 -19.02
C ARG A 242 22.02 -7.17 -18.19
N TYR A 243 20.75 -6.83 -17.93
CA TYR A 243 20.42 -5.86 -16.89
C TYR A 243 20.99 -6.30 -15.55
N GLN A 244 21.42 -5.36 -14.72
CA GLN A 244 21.82 -5.53 -13.33
C GLN A 244 21.40 -4.28 -12.58
N LYS A 245 20.90 -4.42 -11.35
CA LYS A 245 20.56 -3.27 -10.51
C LYS A 245 21.78 -2.35 -10.35
N ASP A 246 21.62 -1.08 -10.65
CA ASP A 246 22.64 -0.04 -10.57
C ASP A 246 22.41 0.82 -9.33
N VAL A 247 22.68 0.23 -8.17
CA VAL A 247 22.33 0.86 -6.89
C VAL A 247 23.50 0.87 -5.92
N ASP A 248 23.68 2.00 -5.25
CA ASP A 248 24.47 2.08 -4.04
C ASP A 248 23.66 1.48 -2.88
N THR A 249 24.00 0.26 -2.50
CA THR A 249 23.35 -0.47 -1.40
C THR A 249 23.63 0.12 -0.01
N SER A 250 24.39 1.22 0.09
CA SER A 250 24.57 1.96 1.35
C SER A 250 23.41 2.88 1.70
N THR A 251 22.51 3.15 0.75
CA THR A 251 21.27 3.91 0.98
C THR A 251 20.15 3.00 1.48
N ALA A 252 19.38 3.47 2.45
CA ALA A 252 18.10 2.84 2.79
C ALA A 252 17.11 3.20 1.68
N HIS A 253 16.50 2.20 1.05
CA HIS A 253 15.59 2.34 -0.11
C HIS A 253 16.27 2.87 -1.38
N PRO A 254 17.15 2.07 -2.01
CA PRO A 254 17.78 2.42 -3.27
C PRO A 254 16.81 2.45 -4.48
N GLU A 255 15.60 1.93 -4.33
CA GLU A 255 14.55 1.91 -5.34
C GLU A 255 13.72 3.20 -5.39
N ASP A 256 13.34 3.60 -6.60
CA ASP A 256 12.39 4.68 -6.84
C ASP A 256 10.97 4.17 -6.57
N ASN A 257 10.23 4.82 -5.67
CA ASN A 257 8.85 4.46 -5.32
C ASN A 257 7.88 5.52 -5.85
N TRP A 258 7.12 5.19 -6.90
CA TRP A 258 6.18 6.12 -7.54
C TRP A 258 4.75 5.67 -7.35
N VAL A 259 3.87 6.57 -6.93
CA VAL A 259 2.54 6.22 -6.44
C VAL A 259 1.47 7.17 -6.98
N TRP A 260 0.23 6.70 -7.05
CA TRP A 260 -0.89 7.55 -7.47
C TRP A 260 -1.18 8.67 -6.43
N SER A 261 -1.45 8.29 -5.18
CA SER A 261 -1.60 9.21 -4.04
C SER A 261 -0.33 9.21 -3.19
N PRO A 262 0.33 10.36 -2.93
CA PRO A 262 1.57 10.41 -2.16
C PRO A 262 1.37 10.14 -0.66
N GLN A 263 2.37 9.55 -0.02
CA GLN A 263 2.34 9.14 1.39
C GLN A 263 3.12 10.08 2.32
N GLY A 264 4.03 10.90 1.79
CA GLY A 264 4.89 11.78 2.59
C GLY A 264 6.09 11.06 3.22
N ALA A 265 6.21 9.75 2.99
CA ALA A 265 7.29 8.89 3.47
C ALA A 265 7.43 7.70 2.51
N ILE A 266 8.61 7.07 2.44
CA ILE A 266 8.79 5.79 1.73
C ILE A 266 8.17 4.68 2.59
N ASP A 267 6.84 4.59 2.55
CA ASP A 267 6.00 3.71 3.36
C ASP A 267 4.62 3.65 2.72
N MET A 268 4.32 2.58 1.96
CA MET A 268 2.99 2.41 1.35
C MET A 268 1.92 2.01 2.34
N HIS A 269 2.29 1.51 3.53
CA HIS A 269 1.35 1.07 4.56
C HIS A 269 0.81 2.23 5.40
N ARG A 270 0.33 3.26 4.70
CA ARG A 270 -0.41 4.41 5.23
C ARG A 270 -1.79 4.56 4.60
N PRO A 271 -2.75 3.64 4.88
CA PRO A 271 -4.07 3.70 4.24
C PRO A 271 -4.83 5.02 4.45
N GLU A 272 -4.53 5.73 5.55
CA GLU A 272 -5.04 7.08 5.82
C GLU A 272 -4.61 8.15 4.80
N ARG A 273 -3.68 7.85 3.88
CA ARG A 273 -3.22 8.73 2.79
C ARG A 273 -3.45 8.19 1.38
N TRP A 274 -3.91 6.95 1.26
CA TRP A 274 -4.32 6.38 -0.01
C TRP A 274 -5.40 7.21 -0.72
N GLY A 275 -5.51 7.03 -2.03
CA GLY A 275 -6.57 7.65 -2.79
C GLY A 275 -7.94 7.17 -2.33
N VAL A 276 -8.95 7.88 -2.79
CA VAL A 276 -10.36 7.56 -2.57
C VAL A 276 -10.92 7.15 -3.91
N VAL A 277 -11.66 6.05 -3.92
CA VAL A 277 -12.42 5.65 -5.10
C VAL A 277 -13.90 5.60 -4.75
N GLN A 278 -14.77 6.02 -5.68
CA GLN A 278 -16.22 5.91 -5.53
C GLN A 278 -16.78 5.02 -6.63
N PHE A 279 -17.55 4.00 -6.26
CA PHE A 279 -18.17 3.10 -7.21
C PHE A 279 -19.42 3.74 -7.83
N SER A 280 -19.56 3.66 -9.14
CA SER A 280 -20.67 4.27 -9.89
C SER A 280 -21.34 3.25 -10.81
N ASP A 281 -22.67 3.22 -10.83
CA ASP A 281 -23.44 2.38 -11.76
C ASP A 281 -23.43 2.91 -13.20
N ALA A 282 -22.89 4.12 -13.43
CA ALA A 282 -22.79 4.66 -14.77
C ALA A 282 -21.75 3.89 -15.59
N GLU A 283 -22.07 3.63 -16.85
CA GLU A 283 -21.13 3.07 -17.81
C GLU A 283 -19.96 4.04 -18.05
N ALA A 284 -18.77 3.48 -18.30
CA ALA A 284 -17.58 4.24 -18.62
C ALA A 284 -17.86 5.27 -19.74
N GLY A 285 -17.47 6.53 -19.49
CA GLY A 285 -17.70 7.64 -20.42
C GLY A 285 -19.10 8.29 -20.37
N THR A 286 -20.02 7.83 -19.51
CA THR A 286 -21.40 8.36 -19.42
C THR A 286 -21.77 8.99 -18.07
N GLY A 287 -21.00 8.67 -17.02
CA GLY A 287 -21.30 9.03 -15.64
C GLY A 287 -20.77 10.39 -15.18
N PRO A 288 -21.11 10.80 -13.94
CA PRO A 288 -20.51 11.99 -13.34
C PRO A 288 -19.02 11.75 -13.06
N ASP A 289 -18.18 12.70 -13.43
CA ASP A 289 -16.75 12.73 -13.07
C ASP A 289 -16.53 13.17 -11.61
N SER A 290 -17.60 13.44 -10.85
CA SER A 290 -17.53 14.04 -9.52
C SER A 290 -17.76 13.03 -8.41
N MET A 291 -16.88 13.08 -7.40
CA MET A 291 -16.98 12.32 -6.16
C MET A 291 -17.94 12.98 -5.17
N ASP A 292 -18.73 12.18 -4.48
CA ASP A 292 -19.58 12.66 -3.40
C ASP A 292 -18.75 13.09 -2.19
N ALA A 293 -19.24 14.11 -1.48
CA ALA A 293 -18.63 14.52 -0.22
C ALA A 293 -18.69 13.35 0.78
N THR A 294 -17.55 13.04 1.38
CA THR A 294 -17.45 11.97 2.38
C THR A 294 -17.61 12.57 3.76
N PRO A 295 -18.68 12.24 4.49
CA PRO A 295 -18.88 12.74 5.84
C PRO A 295 -17.66 12.41 6.71
N ASN A 296 -17.33 13.29 7.64
CA ASN A 296 -16.33 13.06 8.69
C ASN A 296 -14.88 12.85 8.24
N ARG A 297 -14.55 12.91 6.96
CA ARG A 297 -13.17 12.69 6.48
C ARG A 297 -12.17 13.67 7.09
N THR A 298 -12.54 14.94 7.19
CA THR A 298 -11.71 15.99 7.80
C THR A 298 -11.53 15.76 9.31
N VAL A 299 -12.59 15.31 10.01
CA VAL A 299 -12.53 14.93 11.43
C VAL A 299 -11.61 13.72 11.65
N ALA A 300 -11.74 12.67 10.83
CA ALA A 300 -10.87 11.50 10.87
C ALA A 300 -9.40 11.88 10.64
N TRP A 301 -9.12 12.80 9.70
CA TRP A 301 -7.78 13.32 9.48
C TRP A 301 -7.25 14.14 10.65
N ALA A 302 -8.07 14.99 11.27
CA ALA A 302 -7.68 15.73 12.47
C ALA A 302 -7.34 14.79 13.65
N LEU A 303 -8.13 13.73 13.84
CA LEU A 303 -7.83 12.67 14.80
C LEU A 303 -6.52 11.92 14.45
N ARG A 304 -6.26 11.68 13.16
CA ARG A 304 -5.01 11.08 12.67
C ARG A 304 -3.78 11.92 13.02
N ARG A 305 -3.86 13.25 12.90
CA ARG A 305 -2.79 14.16 13.35
C ARG A 305 -2.48 13.98 14.84
N LEU A 306 -3.52 13.88 15.69
CA LEU A 306 -3.32 13.59 17.12
C LEU A 306 -2.71 12.19 17.36
N TYR A 307 -3.07 11.18 16.56
CA TYR A 307 -2.45 9.86 16.62
C TYR A 307 -0.93 9.94 16.34
N TYR A 308 -0.50 10.70 15.33
CA TYR A 308 0.93 10.85 15.05
C TYR A 308 1.65 11.60 16.18
N ARG A 309 1.02 12.64 16.74
CA ARG A 309 1.56 13.37 17.91
C ARG A 309 1.64 12.46 19.15
N GLN A 310 0.70 11.53 19.34
CA GLN A 310 0.78 10.51 20.40
C GLN A 310 1.96 9.57 20.22
N ARG A 311 2.29 9.19 18.98
CA ARG A 311 3.45 8.36 18.69
C ARG A 311 4.74 9.09 19.01
N ALA A 312 4.91 10.30 18.49
CA ALA A 312 6.07 11.14 18.79
C ALA A 312 6.25 11.33 20.31
N TYR A 313 5.16 11.67 21.01
CA TYR A 313 5.18 11.81 22.46
C TYR A 313 5.61 10.51 23.17
N ARG A 314 5.10 9.35 22.74
CA ARG A 314 5.48 8.06 23.33
C ARG A 314 6.93 7.69 23.05
N ASP A 315 7.43 7.96 21.85
CA ASP A 315 8.82 7.69 21.48
C ASP A 315 9.79 8.51 22.34
N GLU A 316 9.42 9.74 22.69
CA GLU A 316 10.21 10.63 23.54
C GLU A 316 10.08 10.32 25.05
N ASN A 317 8.88 9.98 25.52
CA ASN A 317 8.56 9.91 26.96
C ASN A 317 8.40 8.48 27.49
N GLY A 318 8.33 7.48 26.61
CA GLY A 318 8.12 6.07 26.97
C GLY A 318 6.68 5.71 27.38
N HIS A 319 5.74 6.66 27.37
CA HIS A 319 4.32 6.45 27.66
C HIS A 319 3.44 7.37 26.82
N TYR A 320 2.14 7.06 26.71
CA TYR A 320 1.18 7.93 26.02
C TYR A 320 0.91 9.22 26.80
N ALA A 321 0.60 10.30 26.08
CA ALA A 321 0.10 11.53 26.67
C ALA A 321 -1.28 11.28 27.32
N ALA A 322 -1.49 11.91 28.47
CA ALA A 322 -2.75 11.84 29.23
C ALA A 322 -3.63 13.10 29.06
N SER A 323 -3.21 14.06 28.25
CA SER A 323 -3.98 15.27 27.96
C SER A 323 -3.79 15.73 26.51
N LEU A 324 -4.86 16.31 25.94
CA LEU A 324 -4.85 16.89 24.60
C LEU A 324 -3.91 18.11 24.48
N SER A 325 -3.65 18.81 25.60
CA SER A 325 -2.70 19.92 25.64
C SER A 325 -1.28 19.45 25.35
N SER A 326 -0.87 18.28 25.85
CA SER A 326 0.46 17.71 25.59
C SER A 326 0.64 17.24 24.14
N LEU A 327 -0.48 17.11 23.41
CA LEU A 327 -0.52 16.80 21.97
C LEU A 327 -0.77 18.06 21.13
N ASN A 328 -0.68 19.25 21.72
CA ASN A 328 -0.97 20.54 21.08
C ASN A 328 -2.30 20.57 20.31
N ALA A 329 -3.34 19.87 20.77
CA ALA A 329 -4.58 19.68 20.00
C ALA A 329 -5.27 20.99 19.57
N HIS A 330 -5.04 22.08 20.30
CA HIS A 330 -5.53 23.42 20.01
C HIS A 330 -4.99 24.03 18.70
N GLU A 331 -3.93 23.46 18.12
CA GLU A 331 -3.37 23.86 16.81
C GLU A 331 -4.10 23.20 15.63
N ILE A 332 -4.95 22.22 15.89
CA ILE A 332 -5.71 21.51 14.86
C ILE A 332 -7.08 22.18 14.75
N ALA A 333 -7.31 22.83 13.62
CA ALA A 333 -8.59 23.43 13.27
C ALA A 333 -9.20 22.72 12.06
N LEU A 334 -10.54 22.67 12.02
CA LEU A 334 -11.31 22.27 10.86
C LEU A 334 -11.99 23.52 10.28
N ASP A 335 -12.00 23.66 8.97
CA ASP A 335 -12.52 24.86 8.30
C ASP A 335 -14.04 25.00 8.43
N ASP A 336 -14.74 23.87 8.53
CA ASP A 336 -16.19 23.77 8.45
C ASP A 336 -16.89 23.58 9.81
N ARG A 337 -16.14 23.31 10.88
CA ARG A 337 -16.68 22.97 12.21
C ARG A 337 -15.68 23.14 13.35
N ALA A 338 -16.19 23.12 14.59
CA ALA A 338 -15.34 22.99 15.76
C ALA A 338 -14.70 21.59 15.82
N PHE A 339 -13.43 21.53 16.23
CA PHE A 339 -12.74 20.29 16.53
C PHE A 339 -12.60 20.15 18.04
N ASP A 340 -13.53 19.42 18.65
CA ASP A 340 -13.63 19.24 20.10
C ASP A 340 -13.30 17.79 20.49
N PRO A 341 -12.02 17.35 20.38
CA PRO A 341 -11.68 15.98 20.69
C PRO A 341 -11.74 15.70 22.20
N THR A 342 -11.98 14.44 22.56
CA THR A 342 -11.77 13.91 23.91
C THR A 342 -10.73 12.80 23.88
N LEU A 343 -9.96 12.66 24.97
CA LEU A 343 -8.89 11.66 25.07
C LEU A 343 -9.11 10.80 26.31
N GLN A 344 -9.09 9.49 26.11
CA GLN A 344 -9.00 8.51 27.19
C GLN A 344 -7.68 7.75 27.04
N THR A 345 -6.86 7.79 28.10
CA THR A 345 -5.54 7.13 28.11
C THR A 345 -5.47 6.13 29.26
N THR A 346 -4.92 4.95 28.97
CA THR A 346 -4.54 3.93 29.95
C THR A 346 -3.02 3.75 29.93
N GLN A 347 -2.50 2.82 30.73
CA GLN A 347 -1.06 2.53 30.74
C GLN A 347 -0.53 2.04 29.39
N THR A 348 -1.35 1.34 28.60
CA THR A 348 -0.92 0.64 27.38
C THR A 348 -1.71 0.99 26.14
N MET A 349 -2.76 1.82 26.25
CA MET A 349 -3.65 2.18 25.15
C MET A 349 -4.16 3.61 25.30
N TYR A 350 -4.70 4.16 24.22
CA TYR A 350 -5.54 5.35 24.24
C TYR A 350 -6.64 5.26 23.18
N GLU A 351 -7.65 6.09 23.34
CA GLU A 351 -8.68 6.39 22.35
C GLU A 351 -8.91 7.91 22.33
N ILE A 352 -9.00 8.48 21.13
CA ILE A 352 -9.37 9.87 20.91
C ILE A 352 -10.67 9.87 20.12
N THR A 353 -11.67 10.63 20.56
CA THR A 353 -12.94 10.78 19.86
C THR A 353 -13.18 12.23 19.54
N ALA A 354 -13.97 12.53 18.50
CA ALA A 354 -14.44 13.88 18.20
C ALA A 354 -15.86 13.84 17.59
N PRO A 355 -16.70 14.86 17.83
CA PRO A 355 -18.00 14.97 17.19
C PRO A 355 -17.90 15.02 15.66
N GLY A 356 -18.66 14.14 15.01
CA GLY A 356 -18.83 14.05 13.57
C GLY A 356 -20.07 14.80 13.06
N GLU A 357 -20.39 14.62 11.78
CA GLU A 357 -21.59 15.10 11.12
C GLU A 357 -22.81 14.31 11.56
N ASN A 358 -24.00 14.90 11.47
CA ASN A 358 -25.27 14.21 11.65
C ASN A 358 -25.41 13.42 12.97
N GLY A 359 -24.85 13.92 14.08
CA GLY A 359 -24.93 13.28 15.39
C GLY A 359 -24.05 12.03 15.53
N THR A 360 -23.02 11.91 14.68
CA THR A 360 -22.04 10.82 14.79
C THR A 360 -20.86 11.19 15.69
N THR A 361 -20.12 10.18 16.14
CA THR A 361 -18.82 10.33 16.81
C THR A 361 -17.76 9.59 16.01
N VAL A 362 -16.65 10.27 15.69
CA VAL A 362 -15.49 9.67 15.03
C VAL A 362 -14.47 9.29 16.09
N HIS A 363 -13.88 8.11 15.96
CA HIS A 363 -12.94 7.54 16.91
C HIS A 363 -11.61 7.24 16.23
N ILE A 364 -10.50 7.39 16.96
CA ILE A 364 -9.21 6.81 16.62
C ILE A 364 -8.60 6.11 17.83
N ARG A 365 -8.07 4.91 17.62
CA ARG A 365 -7.43 4.10 18.66
C ARG A 365 -5.90 4.16 18.57
N HIS A 366 -5.21 3.76 19.63
CA HIS A 366 -3.74 3.72 19.71
C HIS A 366 -3.00 2.97 18.60
N ASP A 367 -3.64 2.02 17.92
CA ASP A 367 -3.10 1.31 16.76
C ASP A 367 -3.51 1.96 15.43
N GLY A 368 -4.09 3.16 15.49
CA GLY A 368 -4.46 3.93 14.33
C GLY A 368 -5.80 3.54 13.72
N LYS A 369 -6.56 2.59 14.27
CA LYS A 369 -7.88 2.26 13.71
C LYS A 369 -8.82 3.44 13.83
N VAL A 370 -9.48 3.82 12.73
CA VAL A 370 -10.53 4.86 12.70
C VAL A 370 -11.89 4.22 12.45
N TRP A 371 -12.94 4.69 13.13
CA TRP A 371 -14.33 4.30 12.86
C TRP A 371 -15.30 5.39 13.29
N THR A 372 -16.56 5.29 12.86
CA THR A 372 -17.63 6.21 13.23
C THR A 372 -18.75 5.44 13.93
N THR A 373 -19.37 6.04 14.95
CA THR A 373 -20.57 5.54 15.62
C THR A 373 -21.70 6.57 15.53
N GLU A 374 -22.94 6.11 15.58
CA GLU A 374 -24.12 6.95 15.78
C GLU A 374 -24.45 7.00 17.28
N GLU A 375 -24.92 8.16 17.77
CA GLU A 375 -25.36 8.34 19.17
C GLU A 375 -26.57 7.51 19.57
#